data_AF-A0AAU9PT50-F1
#
_entry.id   AF-A0AAU9PT50-F1
#
_cell.length_a   1.000
_cell.length_b   1.000
_cell.length_c   1.000
_cell.angle_alpha   90.00
_cell.angle_beta   90.00
_cell.angle_gamma   90.00
#
_symmetry.space_group_name_H-M   'P 1'
#
loop_
_entity.id
_entity.type
_entity.pdbx_description
1 polymer ?
#
loop_
_entity_poly.entity_id
_entity_poly.type
_entity_poly.pdbx_seq_one_letter_code
_entity_poly.pdbx_strand_id
1 'polypeptide(L)'
;MTIIVFHPKVLLGLDDLDMIKGIPQKILAFEKFLEENPVWRDKVVLLQIAIPPRTDIFEYQKLTSQVHEIVGRINGRFGSLTTVPIHYLDRSIDFHALCALYSVTGAFNLPAFQT
;
A
#
# COMPACT_ATOMS: atom_id res chain seq x y z
N MET A 1 25.06 3.38 -23.92
CA MET A 1 24.50 2.46 -22.91
C MET A 1 23.22 3.10 -22.40
N THR A 2 22.07 2.75 -22.99
CA THR A 2 20.78 3.35 -22.64
C THR A 2 20.19 2.55 -21.47
N ILE A 3 20.10 3.18 -20.30
CA ILE A 3 19.38 2.62 -19.16
C ILE A 3 17.90 2.93 -19.41
N ILE A 4 17.12 1.90 -19.74
CA ILE A 4 15.66 2.01 -19.80
C ILE A 4 15.15 1.80 -18.37
N VAL A 5 14.68 2.88 -17.73
CA VAL A 5 14.04 2.82 -16.40
C VAL A 5 12.55 2.54 -16.60
N PHE A 6 12.13 1.30 -16.35
CA PHE A 6 10.71 0.98 -16.25
C PHE A 6 10.19 1.39 -14.87
N HIS A 7 9.15 2.23 -14.85
CA HIS A 7 8.47 2.58 -13.61
C HIS A 7 7.39 1.53 -13.32
N PRO A 8 7.36 0.93 -12.12
CA PRO A 8 6.30 0.01 -11.74
C PRO A 8 4.96 0.74 -11.70
N LYS A 9 3.87 0.02 -11.99
CA LYS A 9 2.52 0.54 -11.83
C LYS A 9 2.22 0.75 -10.34
N VAL A 10 1.75 1.93 -9.98
CA VAL A 10 1.41 2.25 -8.60
C VAL A 10 -0.09 2.01 -8.37
N LEU A 11 -0.39 1.09 -7.45
CA LEU A 11 -1.71 0.94 -6.82
C LEU A 11 -1.76 1.88 -5.61
N LEU A 12 -2.78 2.73 -5.53
CA LEU A 12 -2.95 3.66 -4.42
C LEU A 12 -4.10 3.20 -3.52
N GLY A 13 -3.80 2.99 -2.24
CA GLY A 13 -4.78 2.83 -1.18
C GLY A 13 -4.77 4.05 -0.28
N LEU A 14 -5.94 4.65 -0.06
CA LEU A 14 -6.17 5.72 0.91
C LEU A 14 -7.28 5.26 1.84
N ASP A 15 -6.99 5.19 3.14
CA ASP A 15 -7.99 4.82 4.14
C ASP A 15 -7.87 5.76 5.36
N ASP A 16 -9.01 6.28 5.78
CA ASP A 16 -9.15 7.13 6.96
C ASP A 16 -9.57 6.28 8.19
N LEU A 17 -9.59 6.88 9.37
CA LEU A 17 -9.69 6.16 10.64
C LEU A 17 -10.83 5.14 10.74
N ASP A 18 -12.01 5.51 10.24
CA ASP A 18 -13.21 4.68 10.31
C ASP A 18 -13.09 3.40 9.46
N MET A 19 -12.12 3.36 8.53
CA MET A 19 -11.94 2.29 7.54
C MET A 19 -10.64 1.47 7.72
N ILE A 20 -9.82 1.77 8.73
CA ILE A 20 -8.52 1.09 8.96
C ILE A 20 -8.69 -0.42 9.15
N LYS A 21 -9.87 -0.87 9.60
CA LYS A 21 -10.19 -2.30 9.75
C LYS A 21 -10.10 -3.10 8.46
N GLY A 22 -10.12 -2.46 7.28
CA GLY A 22 -9.97 -3.10 5.97
C GLY A 22 -8.55 -3.13 5.41
N ILE A 23 -7.60 -2.40 6.01
CA ILE A 23 -6.21 -2.30 5.54
C ILE A 23 -5.50 -3.66 5.57
N PRO A 24 -5.56 -4.47 6.66
CA PRO A 24 -4.93 -5.78 6.67
C PRO A 24 -5.39 -6.68 5.54
N GLN A 25 -6.70 -6.69 5.25
CA GLN A 25 -7.33 -7.52 4.22
C GLN A 25 -6.90 -7.06 2.83
N LYS A 26 -6.82 -5.74 2.60
CA LYS A 26 -6.33 -5.18 1.34
C LYS A 26 -4.87 -5.57 1.08
N ILE A 27 -4.04 -5.51 2.11
CA ILE A 27 -2.63 -5.91 2.03
C ILE A 27 -2.49 -7.41 1.79
N LEU A 28 -3.27 -8.25 2.46
CA LEU A 28 -3.29 -9.70 2.24
C LEU A 28 -3.83 -10.06 0.85
N ALA A 29 -4.80 -9.32 0.33
CA ALA A 29 -5.27 -9.48 -1.04
C ALA A 29 -4.17 -9.15 -2.06
N PHE A 30 -3.36 -8.13 -1.78
CA PHE A 30 -2.20 -7.80 -2.62
C PHE A 30 -1.12 -8.89 -2.56
N GLU A 31 -0.86 -9.47 -1.38
CA GLU A 31 0.01 -10.65 -1.27
C GLU A 31 -0.49 -11.79 -2.16
N LYS A 32 -1.77 -12.16 -2.02
CA LYS A 32 -2.38 -13.24 -2.81
C LYS A 32 -2.26 -12.95 -4.32
N PHE A 33 -2.47 -11.71 -4.73
CA PHE A 33 -2.27 -11.29 -6.11
C PHE A 33 -0.83 -11.52 -6.61
N LEU A 34 0.19 -11.19 -5.80
CA LEU A 34 1.61 -11.44 -6.13
C LEU A 34 2.00 -12.91 -6.12
N GLU A 35 1.32 -13.74 -5.32
CA GLU A 35 1.46 -15.20 -5.33
C GLU A 35 0.91 -15.79 -6.62
N GLU A 36 -0.34 -15.46 -6.96
CA GLU A 36 -1.06 -15.98 -8.12
C GLU A 36 -0.49 -15.46 -9.45
N ASN A 37 0.15 -14.28 -9.44
CA ASN A 37 0.66 -13.65 -10.65
C ASN A 37 2.15 -13.24 -10.54
N PRO A 38 3.09 -14.20 -10.59
CA PRO A 38 4.52 -13.92 -10.47
C PRO A 38 5.07 -12.92 -11.50
N VAL A 39 4.44 -12.82 -12.67
CA VAL A 39 4.82 -11.89 -13.75
C VAL A 39 4.68 -10.42 -13.37
N TRP A 40 3.87 -10.10 -12.35
CA TRP A 40 3.65 -8.75 -11.85
C TRP A 40 4.60 -8.35 -10.73
N ARG A 41 5.37 -9.30 -10.17
CA ARG A 41 6.44 -8.98 -9.22
C ARG A 41 7.40 -8.00 -9.90
N ASP A 42 7.85 -7.01 -9.13
CA ASP A 42 8.67 -5.87 -9.59
C ASP A 42 8.02 -4.92 -10.62
N LYS A 43 6.80 -5.20 -11.09
CA LYS A 43 6.07 -4.36 -12.05
C LYS A 43 4.92 -3.58 -11.44
N VAL A 44 4.60 -3.89 -10.19
CA VAL A 44 3.51 -3.26 -9.44
C VAL A 44 3.97 -2.99 -8.02
N VAL A 45 3.57 -1.85 -7.49
CA VAL A 45 3.80 -1.46 -6.10
C VAL A 45 2.49 -0.97 -5.51
N LEU A 46 2.25 -1.30 -4.24
CA LEU A 46 1.14 -0.79 -3.46
C LEU A 46 1.63 0.37 -2.59
N LEU A 47 1.13 1.57 -2.83
CA LEU A 47 1.26 2.71 -1.93
C LEU A 47 -0.01 2.81 -1.09
N GLN A 48 0.08 2.45 0.18
CA GLN A 48 -1.02 2.52 1.14
C GLN A 48 -0.78 3.65 2.12
N ILE A 49 -1.68 4.63 2.16
CA ILE A 49 -1.64 5.74 3.11
C ILE A 49 -2.78 5.56 4.10
N ALA A 50 -2.44 5.51 5.37
CA ALA A 50 -3.37 5.46 6.49
C ALA A 50 -3.31 6.81 7.22
N ILE A 51 -4.44 7.49 7.33
CA ILE A 51 -4.52 8.77 8.04
C ILE A 51 -4.69 8.48 9.54
N PRO A 52 -3.75 8.90 10.40
CA PRO A 52 -3.82 8.62 11.83
C PRO A 52 -4.96 9.40 12.49
N PRO A 53 -5.50 8.90 13.61
CA PRO A 53 -6.56 9.58 14.35
C PRO A 53 -6.06 10.87 14.96
N ARG A 54 -7.00 11.80 15.21
CA ARG A 54 -6.72 12.98 16.04
C ARG A 54 -6.54 12.65 17.53
N THR A 55 -7.02 11.50 17.97
CA THR A 55 -6.95 11.04 19.36
C THR A 55 -6.22 9.71 19.43
N ASP A 56 -5.33 9.55 20.39
CA ASP A 56 -4.61 8.30 20.56
C ASP A 56 -5.57 7.18 21.03
N ILE A 57 -5.74 6.16 20.19
CA ILE A 57 -6.67 5.05 20.43
C ILE A 57 -5.84 3.77 20.44
N PHE A 58 -5.85 3.05 21.57
CA PHE A 58 -5.12 1.81 21.74
C PHE A 58 -5.41 0.76 20.65
N GLU A 59 -6.65 0.67 20.19
CA GLU A 59 -7.04 -0.23 19.09
C GLU A 59 -6.36 0.12 17.76
N TYR A 60 -6.16 1.41 17.47
CA TYR A 60 -5.42 1.86 16.29
C TYR A 60 -3.96 1.42 16.38
N GLN A 61 -3.29 1.62 17.52
CA GLN A 61 -1.90 1.19 17.69
C GLN A 61 -1.73 -0.32 17.48
N LYS A 62 -2.65 -1.12 18.00
CA LYS A 62 -2.63 -2.59 17.82
C LYS A 62 -2.80 -2.97 16.35
N LEU A 63 -3.75 -2.33 15.67
CA LEU A 63 -4.03 -2.58 14.26
C LEU A 63 -2.86 -2.14 13.36
N THR A 64 -2.29 -0.95 13.60
CA THR A 64 -1.09 -0.46 12.91
C THR A 64 0.09 -1.39 13.12
N SER A 65 0.31 -1.90 14.34
CA SER A 65 1.37 -2.88 14.61
C SER A 65 1.19 -4.16 13.80
N GLN A 66 -0.03 -4.69 13.73
CA GLN A 66 -0.36 -5.86 12.91
C GLN A 66 -0.13 -5.58 11.42
N VAL A 67 -0.52 -4.39 10.93
CA VAL A 67 -0.29 -3.99 9.55
C VAL A 67 1.20 -3.93 9.23
N HIS A 68 2.02 -3.31 10.08
CA HIS A 68 3.48 -3.24 9.90
C HIS A 68 4.12 -4.62 9.84
N GLU A 69 3.68 -5.56 10.67
CA GLU A 69 4.15 -6.94 10.65
C GLU A 69 3.86 -7.61 9.29
N ILE A 70 2.62 -7.49 8.81
CA ILE A 70 2.20 -8.06 7.52
C ILE A 70 2.99 -7.41 6.37
N VAL A 71 3.13 -6.08 6.38
CA VAL A 71 3.89 -5.32 5.37
C VAL A 71 5.35 -5.76 5.37
N GLY A 72 5.98 -5.85 6.54
CA GLY A 72 7.36 -6.29 6.67
C GLY A 72 7.56 -7.71 6.12
N ARG A 73 6.66 -8.64 6.44
CA ARG A 73 6.69 -10.02 5.94
C ARG A 73 6.55 -10.08 4.42
N ILE A 74 5.60 -9.35 3.83
CA ILE A 74 5.38 -9.34 2.37
C ILE A 74 6.57 -8.68 1.66
N ASN A 75 7.04 -7.54 2.16
CA ASN A 75 8.21 -6.86 1.60
C ASN A 75 9.47 -7.73 1.68
N GLY A 76 9.67 -8.47 2.78
CA GLY A 76 10.78 -9.43 2.88
C GLY A 76 10.67 -10.61 1.92
N ARG A 77 9.45 -11.05 1.60
CA ARG A 77 9.19 -12.21 0.73
C ARG A 77 9.20 -11.87 -0.77
N PHE A 78 8.66 -10.72 -1.15
CA PHE A 78 8.48 -10.32 -2.55
C PHE A 78 9.33 -9.12 -2.97
N GLY A 79 10.01 -8.48 -2.02
CA GLY A 79 10.95 -7.40 -2.33
C GLY A 79 12.20 -7.91 -3.05
N SER A 80 12.79 -7.02 -3.82
CA SER A 80 14.02 -7.25 -4.56
C SER A 80 15.02 -6.12 -4.30
N LEU A 81 16.21 -6.20 -4.90
CA LEU A 81 17.20 -5.12 -4.81
C LEU A 81 16.70 -3.79 -5.39
N THR A 82 15.71 -3.84 -6.27
CA THR A 82 15.22 -2.66 -7.02
C THR A 82 13.80 -2.27 -6.65
N THR A 83 13.03 -3.14 -5.99
CA THR A 83 11.61 -2.88 -5.71
C THR A 83 11.21 -3.27 -4.30
N VAL A 84 10.47 -2.38 -3.64
CA VAL A 84 9.72 -2.69 -2.43
C VAL A 84 8.23 -2.77 -2.80
N PRO A 85 7.56 -3.92 -2.64
CA PRO A 85 6.23 -4.13 -3.19
C PRO A 85 5.15 -3.34 -2.45
N ILE A 86 5.34 -3.02 -1.16
CA ILE A 86 4.41 -2.23 -0.37
C ILE A 86 5.12 -1.04 0.29
N HIS A 87 4.63 0.16 0.01
CA HIS A 87 4.95 1.39 0.73
C HIS A 87 3.76 1.76 1.62
N TYR A 88 3.90 1.56 2.93
CA TYR A 88 2.87 1.87 3.92
C TYR A 88 3.23 3.16 4.68
N LEU A 89 2.31 4.13 4.71
CA LEU A 89 2.53 5.45 5.31
C LEU A 89 1.43 5.78 6.33
N ASP A 90 1.79 5.84 7.62
CA ASP A 90 0.92 6.33 8.71
C ASP A 90 1.00 7.85 8.84
N ARG A 91 0.59 8.59 7.82
CA ARG A 91 0.62 10.06 7.87
C ARG A 91 -0.45 10.70 7.01
N SER A 92 -0.89 11.87 7.43
CA SER A 92 -1.66 12.76 6.57
C SER A 92 -0.77 13.30 5.44
N ILE A 93 -1.30 13.33 4.22
CA ILE A 93 -0.66 13.95 3.06
C ILE A 93 -1.46 15.20 2.70
N ASP A 94 -0.76 16.28 2.34
CA ASP A 94 -1.42 17.52 1.91
C ASP A 94 -2.17 17.31 0.59
N PHE A 95 -3.15 18.18 0.35
CA PHE A 95 -4.01 18.07 -0.82
C PHE A 95 -3.24 18.08 -2.15
N HIS A 96 -2.18 18.89 -2.27
CA HIS A 96 -1.40 18.98 -3.50
C HIS A 96 -0.60 17.72 -3.76
N ALA A 97 0.03 17.17 -2.73
CA ALA A 97 0.73 15.89 -2.82
C ALA A 97 -0.25 14.73 -3.10
N LEU A 98 -1.46 14.77 -2.56
CA LEU A 98 -2.52 13.79 -2.87
C LEU A 98 -2.90 13.87 -4.36
N CYS A 99 -3.17 15.08 -4.88
CA CYS A 99 -3.46 15.28 -6.30
C CYS A 99 -2.31 14.81 -7.20
N ALA A 100 -1.06 15.08 -6.80
CA ALA A 100 0.12 14.60 -7.50
C ALA A 100 0.15 13.07 -7.51
N LEU A 101 -0.04 12.41 -6.37
CA LEU A 101 -0.09 10.95 -6.28
C LEU A 101 -1.17 10.34 -7.18
N TYR A 102 -2.38 10.90 -7.17
CA TYR A 102 -3.46 10.49 -8.07
C TYR A 102 -3.07 10.62 -9.55
N SER A 103 -2.32 11.67 -9.91
CA SER A 103 -1.87 11.88 -11.30
C SER A 103 -0.85 10.84 -11.79
N VAL A 104 -0.06 10.25 -10.88
CA VAL A 104 0.95 9.23 -11.22
C VAL A 104 0.42 7.80 -11.12
N THR A 105 -0.70 7.60 -10.42
CA THR A 105 -1.28 6.27 -10.23
C THR A 105 -2.07 5.83 -11.46
N GLY A 106 -1.71 4.68 -12.00
CA GLY A 106 -2.43 4.06 -13.12
C GLY A 106 -3.75 3.48 -12.64
N ALA A 107 -4.75 4.32 -12.43
CA ALA A 107 -6.18 4.04 -12.21
C ALA A 107 -6.53 2.56 -11.89
N PHE A 108 -6.19 2.10 -10.69
CA PHE A 108 -6.73 0.87 -10.14
C PHE A 108 -7.02 1.12 -8.66
N ASN A 109 -8.13 1.83 -8.42
CA ASN A 109 -8.74 1.88 -7.09
C ASN A 109 -9.19 0.47 -6.76
N LEU A 110 -8.52 -0.21 -5.83
CA LEU A 110 -9.08 -1.42 -5.22
C LEU A 110 -10.29 -0.97 -4.41
N PRO A 111 -11.54 -1.31 -4.82
CA PRO A 111 -12.71 -0.94 -4.04
C PRO A 111 -12.57 -1.53 -2.64
N ALA A 112 -12.97 -0.76 -1.62
CA ALA A 112 -13.11 -1.28 -0.27
C ALA A 112 -14.04 -2.51 -0.33
N PHE A 113 -13.56 -3.65 0.14
CA PHE A 113 -14.41 -4.81 0.39
C PHE A 113 -15.40 -4.40 1.49
N GLN A 114 -16.58 -3.92 1.10
CA GLN A 114 -17.75 -3.91 1.97
C GLN A 114 -18.20 -5.36 2.11
N THR A 115 -17.97 -5.95 3.28
CA THR A 115 -18.74 -7.11 3.78
C THR A 115 -20.17 -6.69 4.08
#